data_AF-A0AAU2D0N1-F1
#
_entry.id   AF-A0AAU2D0N1-F1
#
_cell.length_a   1.000
_cell.length_b   1.000
_cell.length_c   1.000
_cell.angle_alpha   90.00
_cell.angle_beta   90.00
_cell.angle_gamma   90.00
#
_symmetry.space_group_name_H-M   'P 1'
#
loop_
_entity.id
_entity.type
_entity.pdbx_description
1 polymer ?
#
loop_
_entity_poly.entity_id
_entity_poly.type
_entity_poly.pdbx_seq_one_letter_code
_entity_poly.pdbx_strand_id
1 'polypeptide(L)'
;MTAPAPTDVCDVCGALLAQREAAKDAGRSGEAGDCERELRDALDERTGVHTASVPPRPYDVSRSPVPVPGCEPCAELAARRAAARSAFDYSAVGDANVLMRTHQRLEHGT
;
A
#
# COMPACT_ATOMS: atom_id res chain seq x y z
N MET A 1 27.50 -2.87 32.92
CA MET A 1 26.66 -1.67 32.69
C MET A 1 26.40 -1.62 31.19
N THR A 2 25.23 -2.09 30.77
CA THR A 2 24.85 -2.30 29.37
C THR A 2 24.46 -0.98 28.73
N ALA A 3 25.06 -0.63 27.60
CA ALA A 3 24.64 0.49 26.77
C ALA A 3 23.32 0.16 26.06
N PRO A 4 22.35 1.09 25.93
CA PRO A 4 21.18 0.86 25.11
C PRO A 4 21.59 0.85 23.62
N ALA A 5 21.08 -0.13 22.86
CA ALA A 5 21.27 -0.21 21.42
C ALA A 5 20.64 1.02 20.73
N PRO A 6 21.29 1.60 19.69
CA PRO A 6 20.65 2.64 18.90
C PRO A 6 19.53 1.99 18.10
N THR A 7 18.28 2.29 18.45
CA THR A 7 17.16 2.04 17.55
C THR A 7 17.31 3.01 16.40
N ASP A 8 17.81 2.53 15.26
CA ASP A 8 17.87 3.25 13.99
C ASP A 8 16.43 3.46 13.49
N VAL A 9 15.77 4.44 14.10
CA VAL A 9 14.58 5.05 13.52
C VAL A 9 15.14 5.93 12.41
N CYS A 10 14.82 5.61 11.16
CA CYS A 10 15.14 6.47 10.01
C CYS A 10 14.94 7.94 10.39
N ASP A 11 15.97 8.78 10.21
CA ASP A 11 15.97 10.18 10.65
C ASP A 11 14.74 10.95 10.15
N VAL A 12 14.25 10.58 8.96
CA VAL A 12 13.02 11.11 8.36
C VAL A 12 11.78 10.73 9.16
N CYS A 13 11.67 9.48 9.62
CA CYS A 13 10.56 9.02 10.43
C CYS A 13 10.55 9.71 11.81
N GLY A 14 11.73 9.92 12.41
CA GLY A 14 11.87 10.69 13.64
C GLY A 14 11.41 12.14 13.47
N ALA A 15 11.83 12.80 12.38
CA ALA A 15 11.43 14.18 12.07
C ALA A 15 9.92 14.33 11.83
N LEU A 16 9.31 13.42 11.08
CA LEU A 16 7.86 13.45 10.77
C LEU A 16 7.01 13.22 12.03
N LEU A 17 7.42 12.34 12.94
CA LEU A 17 6.73 12.12 14.21
C LEU A 17 6.84 13.34 15.13
N ALA A 18 8.03 13.95 15.23
CA ALA A 18 8.23 15.17 16.01
C ALA A 18 7.39 16.34 15.47
N GLN A 19 7.32 16.50 14.14
CA GLN A 19 6.49 17.50 13.49
C GLN A 19 4.99 17.31 13.79
N ARG A 20 4.52 16.05 13.80
CA ARG A 20 3.13 15.69 14.12
C ARG A 20 2.77 16.00 15.56
N GLU A 21 3.64 15.63 16.51
CA GLU A 21 3.39 15.89 17.93
C GLU A 21 3.49 17.39 18.24
N ALA A 22 4.45 18.13 17.65
CA ALA A 22 4.50 19.59 17.75
C ALA A 22 3.23 20.27 17.19
N ALA A 23 2.63 19.73 16.12
CA ALA A 23 1.38 20.24 15.57
C ALA A 23 0.17 19.97 16.49
N LYS A 24 0.18 18.85 17.25
CA LYS A 24 -0.82 18.51 18.25
C LYS A 24 -0.67 19.33 19.53
N ASP A 25 0.55 19.51 20.02
CA ASP A 25 0.87 20.30 21.22
C ASP A 25 0.54 21.79 21.02
N ALA A 26 0.60 22.26 19.76
CA ALA A 26 0.12 23.59 19.40
C ALA A 26 -1.42 23.76 19.48
N GLY A 27 -2.18 22.72 19.86
CA GLY A 27 -3.60 22.84 20.23
C GLY A 27 -4.54 23.17 19.07
N ARG A 28 -4.12 23.00 17.82
CA ARG A 28 -4.93 23.25 16.61
C ARG A 28 -5.88 22.08 16.27
N SER A 29 -6.42 21.40 17.28
CA SER A 29 -7.22 20.18 17.08
C SER A 29 -8.63 20.47 16.57
N GLY A 30 -9.16 21.68 16.79
CA GLY A 30 -10.44 22.15 16.24
C GLY A 30 -10.31 22.58 14.77
N GLU A 31 -9.30 23.40 14.46
CA GLU A 31 -8.94 23.79 13.09
C GLU A 31 -8.45 22.61 12.24
N ALA A 32 -7.94 21.52 12.82
CA ALA A 32 -7.50 20.35 12.06
C ALA A 32 -8.66 19.67 11.31
N GLY A 33 -9.86 19.64 11.89
CA GLY A 33 -11.05 19.08 11.23
C GLY A 33 -11.54 19.95 10.08
N ASP A 34 -11.50 21.27 10.25
CA ASP A 34 -11.87 22.22 9.18
C ASP A 34 -10.80 22.26 8.09
N CYS A 35 -9.51 22.26 8.44
CA CYS A 35 -8.43 22.10 7.46
C CYS A 35 -8.50 20.77 6.71
N GLU A 36 -8.84 19.66 7.36
CA GLU A 36 -9.01 18.37 6.67
C GLU A 36 -10.20 18.41 5.69
N ARG A 37 -11.28 19.11 6.05
CA ARG A 37 -12.44 19.34 5.19
C ARG A 37 -12.08 20.21 3.99
N GLU A 38 -11.47 21.36 4.21
CA GLU A 38 -11.03 22.28 3.15
C GLU A 38 -10.00 21.62 2.22
N LEU A 39 -9.09 20.81 2.76
CA LEU A 39 -8.13 20.05 1.95
C LEU A 39 -8.82 18.99 1.08
N ARG A 40 -9.85 18.33 1.61
CA ARG A 40 -10.67 17.37 0.86
C ARG A 40 -11.43 18.06 -0.26
N ASP A 41 -12.07 19.18 0.03
CA ASP A 41 -12.81 19.96 -0.95
C ASP A 41 -11.87 20.48 -2.05
N ALA A 42 -10.70 21.00 -1.69
CA ALA A 42 -9.68 21.42 -2.65
C ALA A 42 -9.07 20.25 -3.46
N LEU A 43 -8.99 19.04 -2.88
CA LEU A 43 -8.62 17.84 -3.63
C LEU A 43 -9.71 17.45 -4.62
N ASP A 44 -10.98 17.45 -4.23
CA ASP A 44 -12.10 17.13 -5.11
C ASP A 44 -12.23 18.15 -6.25
N GLU A 45 -12.06 19.45 -5.96
CA GLU A 45 -12.12 20.52 -6.96
C GLU A 45 -10.96 20.43 -7.96
N ARG A 46 -9.75 20.06 -7.49
CA ARG A 46 -8.59 19.83 -8.37
C ARG A 46 -8.67 18.53 -9.15
N THR A 47 -9.24 17.48 -8.55
CA THR A 47 -9.19 16.14 -9.13
C THR A 47 -10.38 15.86 -10.03
N GLY A 48 -11.57 16.43 -9.80
CA GLY A 48 -12.78 16.20 -10.61
C GLY A 48 -13.13 14.71 -10.83
N VAL A 49 -12.48 13.82 -10.07
CA VAL A 49 -12.41 12.38 -10.30
C VAL A 49 -12.27 11.73 -8.93
N HIS A 50 -13.33 11.77 -8.12
CA HIS A 50 -13.37 10.89 -6.95
C HIS A 50 -14.67 10.10 -6.75
N THR A 51 -15.57 10.11 -7.73
CA THR A 51 -16.64 9.11 -7.88
C THR A 51 -16.77 8.55 -9.29
N ALA A 52 -15.97 9.04 -10.24
CA ALA A 52 -15.92 8.44 -11.58
C ALA A 52 -15.03 7.20 -11.53
N SER A 53 -15.63 6.05 -11.82
CA SER A 53 -14.97 4.81 -12.21
C SER A 53 -13.75 5.10 -13.09
N VAL A 54 -12.56 5.14 -12.48
CA VAL A 54 -11.30 5.19 -13.23
C VAL A 54 -11.26 3.90 -14.04
N PRO A 55 -11.24 3.96 -15.38
CA PRO A 55 -11.09 2.74 -16.16
C PRO A 55 -9.81 2.06 -15.70
N PRO A 56 -9.84 0.74 -15.40
CA PRO A 56 -8.67 0.07 -14.87
C PRO A 56 -7.51 0.33 -15.81
N ARG A 57 -6.44 0.91 -15.28
CA ARG A 57 -5.20 1.05 -16.04
C ARG A 57 -4.82 -0.36 -16.50
N PRO A 58 -4.33 -0.54 -17.74
CA PRO A 58 -4.04 -1.86 -18.27
C PRO A 58 -3.04 -2.66 -17.41
N TYR A 59 -2.31 -1.98 -16.52
CA TYR A 59 -1.47 -2.56 -15.47
C TYR A 59 -1.81 -1.98 -14.09
N ASP A 60 -3.03 -2.20 -13.59
CA ASP A 60 -3.32 -1.91 -12.19
C ASP A 60 -2.58 -2.89 -11.27
N VAL A 61 -1.42 -2.47 -10.77
CA VAL A 61 -0.58 -3.24 -9.84
C VAL A 61 -1.24 -3.46 -8.48
N SER A 62 -2.25 -2.66 -8.13
CA SER A 62 -3.07 -2.82 -6.92
C SER A 62 -3.97 -4.05 -7.04
N ARG A 63 -4.36 -4.42 -8.27
CA ARG A 63 -5.12 -5.64 -8.52
C ARG A 63 -4.20 -6.86 -8.45
N SER A 64 -4.55 -7.78 -7.57
CA SER A 64 -3.88 -9.08 -7.47
C SER A 64 -4.12 -9.90 -8.75
N PRO A 65 -3.08 -10.50 -9.35
CA PRO A 65 -3.22 -11.35 -10.54
C PRO A 65 -4.09 -12.57 -10.24
N VAL A 66 -4.89 -12.98 -11.22
CA VAL A 66 -5.77 -14.16 -11.17
C VAL A 66 -5.02 -15.34 -11.79
N PRO A 67 -4.97 -16.52 -11.14
CA PRO A 67 -4.32 -17.69 -11.71
C PRO A 67 -5.03 -18.15 -12.99
N VAL A 68 -4.26 -18.54 -14.01
CA VAL A 68 -4.82 -19.11 -15.25
C VAL A 68 -5.36 -20.52 -14.97
N PRO A 69 -6.61 -20.84 -15.32
CA PRO A 69 -7.18 -22.17 -15.10
C PRO A 69 -6.34 -23.26 -15.77
N GLY A 70 -6.07 -24.34 -15.04
CA GLY A 70 -5.29 -25.48 -15.53
C GLY A 70 -3.77 -25.29 -15.51
N CYS A 71 -3.27 -24.11 -15.15
CA CYS A 71 -1.84 -23.88 -14.94
C CYS A 71 -1.47 -24.16 -13.47
N GLU A 72 -0.72 -25.24 -13.24
CA GLU A 72 -0.30 -25.67 -11.89
C GLU A 72 0.59 -24.62 -11.18
N PRO A 73 1.62 -24.02 -11.82
CA PRO A 73 2.41 -22.95 -11.20
C PRO A 73 1.57 -21.72 -10.80
N CYS A 74 0.56 -21.37 -11.59
CA CYS A 74 -0.37 -20.31 -11.23
C CYS A 74 -1.18 -20.67 -9.96
N ALA A 75 -1.65 -21.91 -9.86
CA ALA A 75 -2.39 -22.38 -8.69
C ALA A 75 -1.51 -22.41 -7.43
N GLU A 76 -0.26 -22.86 -7.55
CA GLU A 76 0.71 -22.86 -6.44
C GLU A 76 0.97 -21.44 -5.93
N LEU A 77 1.23 -20.48 -6.82
CA LEU A 77 1.44 -19.09 -6.45
C LEU A 77 0.19 -18.46 -5.81
N ALA A 78 -1.01 -18.84 -6.26
CA ALA A 78 -2.27 -18.42 -5.63
C ALA A 78 -2.42 -18.98 -4.20
N ALA A 79 -2.05 -20.25 -3.99
CA ALA A 79 -2.07 -20.89 -2.68
C ALA A 79 -1.03 -20.26 -1.73
N ARG A 80 0.20 -20.02 -2.20
CA ARG A 80 1.25 -19.31 -1.45
C ARG A 80 0.80 -17.92 -1.00
N ARG A 81 0.14 -17.18 -1.89
CA ARG A 81 -0.45 -15.87 -1.56
C ARG A 81 -1.54 -15.96 -0.50
N ALA A 82 -2.43 -16.95 -0.59
CA ALA A 82 -3.50 -17.15 0.39
C ALA A 82 -2.94 -17.50 1.77
N ALA A 83 -1.94 -18.40 1.81
CA ALA A 83 -1.23 -18.75 3.04
C ALA A 83 -0.54 -17.53 3.67
N ALA A 84 0.22 -16.76 2.88
CA ALA A 84 0.88 -15.53 3.36
C ALA A 84 -0.14 -14.50 3.90
N ARG A 85 -1.29 -14.33 3.23
CA ARG A 85 -2.36 -13.45 3.73
C ARG A 85 -2.95 -13.94 5.05
N SER A 86 -3.14 -15.25 5.23
CA SER A 86 -3.61 -15.81 6.51
C SER A 86 -2.59 -15.65 7.65
N ALA A 87 -1.30 -15.59 7.31
CA ALA A 87 -0.21 -15.34 8.25
C ALA A 87 0.08 -13.83 8.46
N PHE A 88 -0.68 -12.93 7.82
CA PHE A 88 -0.44 -11.48 7.81
C PHE A 88 0.95 -11.07 7.27
N ASP A 89 1.58 -11.92 6.47
CA ASP A 89 2.85 -11.61 5.79
C ASP A 89 2.58 -10.94 4.43
N TYR A 90 2.38 -9.62 4.47
CA TYR A 90 2.08 -8.84 3.27
C TYR A 90 3.27 -8.71 2.30
N SER A 91 4.51 -8.89 2.77
CA SER A 91 5.68 -8.93 1.87
C SER A 91 5.61 -10.16 0.99
N ALA A 92 5.37 -11.33 1.58
CA ALA A 92 5.23 -12.58 0.82
C ALA A 92 4.00 -12.58 -0.11
N VAL A 93 2.91 -11.90 0.27
CA VAL A 93 1.76 -11.65 -0.63
C VAL A 93 2.18 -10.86 -1.87
N GLY A 94 3.01 -9.83 -1.69
CA GLY A 94 3.57 -9.01 -2.76
C GLY A 94 4.46 -9.84 -3.69
N ASP A 95 5.38 -10.62 -3.13
CA ASP A 95 6.29 -11.48 -3.91
C ASP A 95 5.54 -12.51 -4.76
N ALA A 96 4.52 -13.16 -4.18
CA ALA A 96 3.67 -14.10 -4.91
C ALA A 96 2.93 -13.42 -6.09
N ASN A 97 2.49 -12.17 -5.93
CA ASN A 97 1.88 -11.40 -7.01
C ASN A 97 2.89 -11.07 -8.12
N VAL A 98 4.12 -10.68 -7.76
CA VAL A 98 5.17 -10.37 -8.73
C VAL A 98 5.56 -11.62 -9.52
N LEU A 99 5.78 -12.76 -8.85
CA LEU A 99 6.11 -14.03 -9.49
C LEU A 99 4.99 -14.48 -10.44
N MET A 100 3.73 -14.37 -10.03
CA MET A 100 2.59 -14.76 -10.87
C MET A 100 2.50 -13.91 -12.15
N ARG A 101 2.66 -12.59 -12.07
CA ARG A 101 2.67 -11.73 -13.27
C ARG A 101 3.85 -12.03 -14.19
N THR A 102 5.02 -12.36 -13.64
CA THR A 102 6.17 -12.73 -14.45
C THR A 102 5.93 -14.05 -15.17
N HIS A 103 5.43 -15.06 -14.47
CA HIS A 103 5.05 -16.34 -15.07
C HIS A 103 3.99 -16.16 -16.16
N GLN A 104 2.93 -15.40 -15.90
CA GLN A 104 1.88 -15.12 -16.89
C GLN A 104 2.40 -14.46 -18.16
N ARG A 105 3.31 -13.48 -18.02
CA ARG A 105 3.92 -12.83 -19.18
C ARG A 105 4.81 -13.77 -20.00
N LEU A 106 5.55 -14.67 -19.35
CA LEU A 106 6.47 -15.59 -20.02
C LEU A 106 5.75 -16.78 -20.65
N GLU A 107 4.80 -17.38 -19.92
CA GLU A 107 4.19 -18.66 -20.30
C GLU A 107 2.80 -18.52 -20.94
N HIS A 108 2.13 -17.37 -20.76
CA HIS A 108 0.76 -17.14 -21.25
C HIS A 108 0.60 -15.89 -22.13
N GLY A 109 1.57 -14.99 -22.14
CA GLY A 109 1.52 -13.75 -22.93
C GLY A 109 0.46 -12.74 -22.47
N THR A 110 -0.02 -12.87 -21.21
CA THR A 110 -1.08 -12.05 -20.60
C THR A 110 -0.55 -11.12 -19.51
#